data_AF-A0A2G6EX32-F1
#
_entry.id   AF-A0A2G6EX32-F1
#
_cell.length_a   1.000
_cell.length_b   1.000
_cell.length_c   1.000
_cell.angle_alpha   90.00
_cell.angle_beta   90.00
_cell.angle_gamma   90.00
#
_symmetry.space_group_name_H-M   'P 1'
#
loop_
_entity.id
_entity.type
_entity.pdbx_description
1 polymer ?
#
loop_
_entity_poly.entity_id
_entity_poly.type
_entity_poly.pdbx_seq_one_letter_code
_entity_poly.pdbx_strand_id
1 'polypeptide(L)' 'NKDKPIYRQMDISGPDHDKQFEVSCSVGEKTTTAIASSKKKAEQAAADAMLQLLNL' A
#
# COMPACT_ATOMS: atom_id res chain seq x y z
N ASN A 1 20.03 0.07 -8.66
CA ASN A 1 18.83 -0.76 -8.89
C ASN A 1 18.20 -1.28 -7.58
N LYS A 2 18.40 -0.61 -6.43
CA LYS A 2 18.14 -1.20 -5.10
C LYS A 2 16.89 -0.67 -4.37
N ASP A 3 16.22 0.34 -4.93
CA ASP A 3 15.13 1.05 -4.21
C ASP A 3 13.82 1.04 -5.00
N LYS A 4 13.49 -0.09 -5.64
CA LYS A 4 12.16 -0.26 -6.22
C LYS A 4 11.16 -0.57 -5.10
N PRO A 5 9.99 0.09 -5.08
CA PRO A 5 8.96 -0.23 -4.10
C PRO A 5 8.44 -1.66 -4.30
N ILE A 6 8.34 -2.39 -3.21
CA ILE A 6 7.77 -3.74 -3.15
C ILE A 6 6.37 -3.62 -2.56
N TYR A 7 5.36 -4.05 -3.33
CA TYR A 7 3.98 -4.07 -2.89
C TYR A 7 3.56 -5.49 -2.49
N ARG A 8 2.85 -5.61 -1.37
CA ARG A 8 2.24 -6.87 -0.94
C ARG A 8 0.83 -6.59 -0.44
N GLN A 9 -0.12 -7.35 -0.96
CA GLN A 9 -1.48 -7.37 -0.42
C GLN A 9 -1.47 -8.18 0.87
N MET A 10 -1.96 -7.58 1.95
CA MET A 10 -1.94 -8.14 3.29
C MET A 10 -3.27 -8.79 3.64
N ASP A 11 -4.37 -8.09 3.38
CA ASP A 11 -5.71 -8.56 3.72
C ASP A 11 -6.77 -8.08 2.72
N ILE A 12 -7.89 -8.81 2.67
CA ILE A 12 -9.14 -8.36 2.05
C ILE A 12 -10.26 -8.58 3.05
N SER A 13 -10.89 -7.49 3.47
CA SER A 13 -12.00 -7.50 4.43
C SER A 13 -13.21 -6.75 3.88
N GLY A 14 -14.32 -6.78 4.63
CA GLY A 14 -15.55 -6.05 4.27
C GLY A 14 -16.54 -6.85 3.41
N PRO A 15 -17.80 -6.38 3.34
CA PRO A 15 -18.86 -7.02 2.58
C PRO A 15 -18.64 -6.89 1.06
N ASP A 16 -19.35 -7.68 0.25
CA ASP A 16 -19.14 -7.70 -1.21
C ASP A 16 -19.31 -6.33 -1.89
N HIS A 17 -20.16 -5.47 -1.34
CA HIS A 17 -20.39 -4.11 -1.84
C HIS A 17 -19.42 -3.05 -1.26
N ASP A 18 -18.58 -3.41 -0.28
CA ASP A 18 -17.61 -2.52 0.36
C ASP A 18 -16.33 -3.28 0.75
N LYS A 19 -15.73 -3.96 -0.24
CA LYS A 19 -14.47 -4.68 -0.04
C LYS A 19 -13.35 -3.70 0.22
N GLN A 20 -12.63 -3.93 1.31
CA GLN A 20 -11.44 -3.21 1.73
C GLN A 20 -10.22 -4.07 1.43
N PHE A 21 -9.24 -3.50 0.74
CA PHE A 21 -7.97 -4.15 0.40
C PHE A 21 -6.86 -3.47 1.19
N GLU A 22 -6.16 -4.24 2.00
CA GLU A 22 -4.98 -3.79 2.71
C GLU A 22 -3.73 -4.14 1.91
N VAL A 23 -2.88 -3.14 1.65
CA VAL A 23 -1.63 -3.29 0.90
C VAL A 23 -0.50 -2.59 1.64
N SER A 24 0.64 -3.27 1.75
CA SER A 24 1.89 -2.69 2.23
C SER A 24 2.81 -2.32 1.06
N CYS A 25 3.49 -1.18 1.15
CA CYS A 25 4.58 -0.76 0.29
C CYS A 25 5.88 -0.71 1.10
N SER A 26 6.94 -1.38 0.64
CA SER A 26 8.25 -1.38 1.29
C SER A 26 9.32 -0.81 0.35
N VAL A 27 10.13 0.12 0.86
CA VAL A 27 11.28 0.72 0.16
C VAL A 27 12.46 0.72 1.12
N GLY A 28 13.49 -0.08 0.83
CA GLY A 28 14.63 -0.27 1.72
C GLY A 28 14.18 -0.86 3.07
N GLU A 29 14.42 -0.12 4.16
CA GLU A 29 14.03 -0.49 5.53
C GLU A 29 12.67 0.10 5.95
N LYS A 30 12.05 0.91 5.10
CA LYS A 30 10.78 1.57 5.39
C LYS A 30 9.64 0.76 4.84
N THR A 31 8.54 0.70 5.59
CA THR A 31 7.29 0.07 5.15
C THR A 31 6.12 0.96 5.54
N THR A 32 5.19 1.15 4.61
CA THR A 32 3.90 1.79 4.80
C THR A 32 2.79 0.82 4.45
N THR A 33 1.61 1.03 5.04
CA THR A 33 0.42 0.21 4.76
C THR A 33 -0.76 1.12 4.53
N ALA A 34 -1.62 0.77 3.58
CA ALA A 34 -2.85 1.50 3.30
C ALA A 34 -3.99 0.53 2.99
N ILE A 35 -5.21 0.98 3.31
CA ILE A 35 -6.45 0.27 3.06
C ILE A 35 -7.30 1.09 2.08
N ALA A 36 -7.84 0.44 1.05
CA ALA A 36 -8.77 1.11 0.13
C ALA A 36 -9.76 0.14 -0.52
N SER A 37 -10.79 0.69 -1.17
CA SER A 37 -11.84 -0.09 -1.83
C SER A 37 -11.42 -0.93 -3.05
N SER A 38 -10.15 -0.86 -3.44
CA SER A 38 -9.57 -1.74 -4.46
C SER A 38 -8.08 -1.88 -4.26
N LYS A 39 -7.51 -3.01 -4.71
CA LYS A 39 -6.07 -3.28 -4.66
C LYS A 39 -5.24 -2.13 -5.25
N LYS A 40 -5.63 -1.61 -6.41
CA LYS A 40 -4.92 -0.50 -7.07
C LYS A 40 -4.94 0.78 -6.24
N LYS A 41 -6.08 1.11 -5.62
CA LYS A 41 -6.19 2.29 -4.74
C LYS A 41 -5.35 2.09 -3.48
N ALA A 42 -5.33 0.90 -2.92
CA ALA A 42 -4.55 0.58 -1.73
C ALA A 42 -3.04 0.64 -2.03
N GLU A 43 -2.61 0.10 -3.18
CA GLU A 43 -1.23 0.26 -3.67
C GLU A 43 -0.84 1.72 -3.84
N GLN A 44 -1.70 2.53 -4.48
CA GLN A 44 -1.44 3.95 -4.69
C GLN A 44 -1.36 4.71 -3.36
N ALA A 45 -2.30 4.48 -2.44
CA ALA A 45 -2.27 5.10 -1.12
C ALA A 45 -1.05 4.68 -0.29
N ALA A 46 -0.62 3.42 -0.37
CA ALA A 46 0.61 2.96 0.29
C ALA A 46 1.86 3.61 -0.33
N ALA A 47 1.86 3.81 -1.65
CA ALA A 47 2.93 4.52 -2.36
C ALA A 47 2.98 6.01 -1.96
N ASP A 48 1.84 6.69 -1.92
CA ASP A 48 1.74 8.10 -1.53
C ASP A 48 2.22 8.29 -0.08
N ALA A 49 1.82 7.41 0.83
CA ALA A 49 2.33 7.40 2.20
C ALA A 49 3.85 7.16 2.25
N MET A 50 4.38 6.31 1.37
CA MET A 50 5.83 6.06 1.29
C MET A 50 6.60 7.27 0.77
N LEU A 51 6.06 7.97 -0.24
CA LEU A 51 6.66 9.22 -0.74
C LEU A 51 6.72 10.28 0.37
N GLN A 52 5.63 10.44 1.12
CA GLN A 52 5.61 11.31 2.30
C GLN A 52 6.62 10.88 3.36
N LEU A 53 6.75 9.58 3.65
CA LEU A 53 7.70 9.06 4.62
C LEU A 53 9.17 9.23 4.18
N LEU A 54 9.42 9.21 2.87
CA LEU A 54 10.72 9.45 2.27
C LEU A 54 11.02 10.96 2.11
N ASN A 55 10.05 11.84 2.41
CA ASN A 55 10.10 13.27 2.12
C ASN A 55 10.45 13.56 0.64
N LEU A 56 9.84 12.81 -0.28
CA LEU A 56 9.99 12.96 -1.73
C LEU A 56 8.85 13.77 -2.34
#